data_AF-A0AAW0MZV6-F1
#
_entry.id   AF-A0AAW0MZV6-F1
#
_cell.length_a   1.000
_cell.length_b   1.000
_cell.length_c   1.000
_cell.angle_alpha   90.00
_cell.angle_beta   90.00
_cell.angle_gamma   90.00
#
_symmetry.space_group_name_H-M   'P 1'
#
loop_
_entity.id
_entity.type
_entity.pdbx_description
1 polymer ?
#
loop_
_entity_poly.entity_id
_entity_poly.type
_entity_poly.pdbx_seq_one_letter_code
_entity_poly.pdbx_strand_id
1 'polypeptide(L)'
;METPEGSCRSFGSWRRIKMNYTIIPDLTAARQQRKQAQRLHLVVMTRTELHRRKREAPAAWVRAAERTIGASLPQLQEIYRSRLEKKALNIYKDRSHPGHGLFTALPSGKRFIHCDTS
;
A
#
# COMPACT_ATOMS: atom_id res chain seq x y z
N MET A 1 37.21 -57.77 -27.15
CA MET A 1 37.87 -57.26 -25.94
C MET A 1 39.02 -56.37 -26.37
N GLU A 2 39.19 -55.28 -25.65
CA GLU A 2 40.32 -54.33 -25.65
C GLU A 2 40.44 -53.30 -26.80
N THR A 3 40.86 -52.11 -26.38
CA THR A 3 40.71 -50.72 -26.88
C THR A 3 41.71 -50.25 -27.94
N PRO A 4 41.48 -49.11 -28.62
CA PRO A 4 42.55 -48.29 -29.18
C PRO A 4 42.73 -46.98 -28.39
N GLU A 5 43.91 -46.82 -27.80
CA GLU A 5 44.43 -45.54 -27.32
C GLU A 5 44.89 -44.72 -28.54
N GLY A 6 44.34 -43.52 -28.69
CA GLY A 6 44.80 -42.57 -29.69
C GLY A 6 44.44 -41.15 -29.29
N SER A 7 45.43 -40.25 -29.34
CA SER A 7 45.31 -38.90 -29.91
C SER A 7 46.27 -37.92 -29.24
N CYS A 8 47.44 -37.72 -29.85
CA CYS A 8 48.27 -36.53 -29.64
C CYS A 8 48.06 -35.54 -30.80
N ARG A 9 47.13 -34.62 -30.56
CA ARG A 9 47.08 -33.18 -30.92
C ARG A 9 47.83 -32.75 -32.18
N SER A 10 47.06 -32.49 -33.25
CA SER A 10 47.50 -31.71 -34.42
C SER A 10 47.18 -30.22 -34.24
N PHE A 11 48.21 -29.39 -34.34
CA PHE A 11 48.10 -27.95 -34.63
C PHE A 11 47.72 -27.80 -36.10
N GLY A 12 46.53 -27.28 -36.39
CA GLY A 12 46.12 -27.10 -37.78
C GLY A 12 44.96 -26.13 -37.95
N SER A 13 45.24 -25.06 -38.69
CA SER A 13 44.28 -24.32 -39.53
C SER A 13 43.39 -23.27 -38.85
N TRP A 14 43.94 -22.06 -38.76
CA TRP A 14 43.19 -20.80 -38.75
C TRP A 14 42.44 -20.62 -40.08
N ARG A 15 41.40 -21.42 -40.33
CA ARG A 15 40.50 -21.22 -41.47
C ARG A 15 39.15 -20.72 -40.98
N ARG A 16 39.03 -19.39 -41.00
CA ARG A 16 37.87 -18.63 -41.48
C ARG A 16 36.51 -19.33 -41.24
N ILE A 17 36.14 -19.49 -39.97
CA ILE A 17 34.74 -19.69 -39.61
C ILE A 17 34.04 -18.36 -39.88
N LYS A 18 33.36 -18.24 -41.03
CA LYS A 18 32.35 -17.21 -41.20
C LYS A 18 31.24 -17.53 -40.19
N MET A 19 31.36 -16.99 -38.99
CA MET A 19 30.24 -16.92 -38.05
C MET A 19 29.12 -16.23 -38.82
N ASN A 20 28.03 -16.97 -39.04
CA ASN A 20 26.85 -16.48 -39.72
C ASN A 20 26.25 -15.41 -38.80
N TYR A 21 26.48 -14.14 -39.11
CA TYR A 21 26.05 -13.00 -38.32
C TYR A 21 24.53 -12.84 -38.43
N THR A 22 23.79 -13.68 -37.72
CA THR A 22 22.34 -13.48 -37.53
C THR A 22 21.89 -13.93 -36.15
N ILE A 23 22.79 -14.00 -35.16
CA ILE A 23 22.39 -14.15 -33.75
C ILE A 23 23.43 -13.46 -32.85
N ILE A 24 23.70 -12.17 -33.06
CA ILE A 24 24.20 -11.32 -31.98
C ILE A 24 23.01 -10.45 -31.61
N PRO A 25 22.38 -10.61 -30.44
CA PRO A 25 21.34 -9.68 -30.02
C PRO A 25 21.99 -8.30 -30.06
N ASP A 26 21.35 -7.38 -30.76
CA ASP A 26 21.85 -6.03 -30.97
C ASP A 26 22.35 -5.46 -29.63
N LEU A 27 23.69 -5.43 -29.48
CA LEU A 27 24.35 -5.06 -28.22
C LEU A 27 24.00 -3.62 -27.85
N THR A 28 23.58 -2.80 -28.82
CA THR A 28 23.12 -1.44 -28.59
C THR A 28 21.68 -1.42 -28.06
N ALA A 29 20.79 -2.25 -28.60
CA ALA A 29 19.45 -2.46 -28.04
C ALA A 29 19.51 -3.01 -26.61
N ALA A 30 20.38 -3.98 -26.33
CA ALA A 30 20.57 -4.52 -24.99
C ALA A 30 21.12 -3.48 -23.99
N ARG A 31 22.07 -2.63 -24.42
CA ARG A 31 22.55 -1.48 -23.63
C ARG A 31 21.44 -0.46 -23.38
N GLN A 32 20.60 -0.19 -24.38
CA GLN A 32 19.49 0.74 -24.25
C GLN A 32 18.41 0.20 -23.32
N GLN A 33 18.07 -1.09 -23.42
CA GLN A 33 17.15 -1.78 -22.52
C GLN A 33 17.64 -1.73 -21.07
N ARG A 34 18.94 -1.96 -20.81
CA ARG A 34 19.51 -1.82 -19.45
C ARG A 34 19.39 -0.39 -18.93
N LYS A 35 19.68 0.61 -19.75
CA LYS A 35 19.50 2.03 -19.38
C LYS A 35 18.04 2.36 -19.10
N GLN A 36 17.12 1.87 -19.93
CA GLN A 36 15.68 2.01 -19.73
C GLN A 36 15.23 1.33 -18.43
N ALA A 37 15.69 0.10 -18.17
CA ALA A 37 15.39 -0.65 -16.95
C ALA A 37 15.94 0.05 -15.69
N GLN A 38 17.17 0.58 -15.73
CA GLN A 38 17.75 1.37 -14.65
C GLN A 38 16.95 2.65 -14.39
N ARG A 39 16.53 3.36 -15.44
CA ARG A 39 15.68 4.56 -15.33
C ARG A 39 14.31 4.22 -14.74
N LEU A 40 13.67 3.16 -15.23
CA LEU A 40 12.38 2.70 -14.71
C LEU A 40 12.51 2.27 -13.25
N HIS A 41 13.56 1.53 -12.90
CA HIS A 41 13.83 1.13 -11.53
C HIS A 41 13.96 2.36 -10.60
N LEU A 42 14.74 3.37 -11.01
CA LEU A 42 14.87 4.61 -10.23
C LEU A 42 13.53 5.34 -10.06
N VAL A 43 12.72 5.45 -11.12
CA VAL A 43 11.40 6.08 -11.06
C VAL A 43 10.44 5.31 -10.15
N VAL A 44 10.45 3.98 -10.22
CA VAL A 44 9.61 3.14 -9.37
C VAL A 44 10.05 3.22 -7.91
N MET A 45 11.36 3.18 -7.63
CA MET A 45 11.91 3.30 -6.28
C MET A 45 11.60 4.67 -5.65
N THR A 46 11.75 5.76 -6.40
CA THR A 46 11.41 7.10 -5.91
C THR A 46 9.92 7.29 -5.67
N ARG A 47 9.07 6.76 -6.56
CA ARG A 47 7.60 6.78 -6.39
C ARG A 47 7.16 5.99 -5.16
N THR A 48 7.70 4.79 -4.97
CA THR A 48 7.38 3.94 -3.81
C THR A 48 7.85 4.55 -2.49
N GLU A 49 9.03 5.18 -2.46
CA GLU A 49 9.52 5.93 -1.30
C GLU A 49 8.66 7.16 -0.98
N LEU A 50 8.25 7.92 -2.00
CA LEU A 50 7.33 9.04 -1.81
C LEU A 50 5.98 8.57 -1.23
N HIS A 51 5.43 7.48 -1.77
CA HIS A 51 4.21 6.89 -1.24
C HIS A 51 4.39 6.40 0.20
N ARG A 52 5.55 5.82 0.55
CA ARG A 52 5.89 5.41 1.91
C ARG A 52 5.91 6.60 2.86
N ARG A 53 6.67 7.64 2.54
CA ARG A 53 6.75 8.89 3.33
C ARG A 53 5.38 9.55 3.50
N LYS A 54 4.57 9.58 2.43
CA LYS A 54 3.21 10.15 2.47
C LYS A 54 2.30 9.38 3.43
N ARG A 55 2.46 8.05 3.56
CA ARG A 55 1.70 7.24 4.53
C ARG A 55 2.21 7.39 5.97
N GLU A 56 3.50 7.62 6.16
CA GLU A 56 4.12 7.71 7.50
C GLU A 56 4.04 9.12 8.12
N ALA A 57 3.93 10.17 7.32
CA ALA A 57 3.86 11.56 7.82
C ALA A 57 2.71 11.81 8.82
N PRO A 58 1.46 11.36 8.58
CA PRO A 58 0.38 11.51 9.56
C PRO A 58 0.67 10.80 10.89
N ALA A 59 1.25 9.60 10.84
CA ALA A 59 1.58 8.85 12.05
C ALA A 59 2.68 9.52 12.87
N ALA A 60 3.63 10.21 12.23
CA ALA A 60 4.65 10.99 12.93
C ALA A 60 4.05 12.19 13.68
N TRP A 61 3.10 12.89 13.08
CA TRP A 61 2.41 14.02 13.71
C TRP A 61 1.52 13.60 14.88
N VAL A 62 0.78 12.49 14.74
CA VAL A 62 -0.03 11.93 15.84
C VAL A 62 0.87 11.62 17.04
N ARG A 63 1.97 10.88 16.83
CA ARG A 63 2.92 10.56 17.91
C ARG A 63 3.55 11.81 18.54
N ALA A 64 3.83 12.83 17.75
CA ALA A 64 4.38 14.09 18.27
C ALA A 64 3.36 14.82 19.16
N ALA A 65 2.11 14.91 18.71
CA ALA A 65 1.04 15.52 19.47
C ALA A 65 0.74 14.75 20.78
N GLU A 66 0.73 13.41 20.74
CA GLU A 66 0.59 12.57 21.94
C GLU A 66 1.68 12.84 22.97
N ARG A 67 2.94 13.01 22.54
CA ARG A 67 4.06 13.35 23.45
C ARG A 67 3.90 14.72 24.08
N THR A 68 3.45 15.72 23.31
CA THR A 68 3.23 17.08 23.82
C THR A 68 2.08 17.13 24.83
N ILE A 69 1.00 16.41 24.57
CA ILE A 69 -0.19 16.35 25.44
C ILE A 69 0.06 15.44 26.65
N GLY A 70 0.95 14.46 26.53
CA GLY A 70 1.22 13.45 27.56
C GLY A 70 0.14 12.37 27.65
N ALA A 71 -0.71 12.24 26.64
CA ALA A 71 -1.80 11.25 26.57
C ALA A 71 -1.99 10.76 25.13
N SER A 72 -2.54 9.55 24.97
CA SER A 72 -2.87 9.04 23.65
C SER A 72 -4.03 9.83 23.03
N LEU A 73 -3.91 10.12 21.74
CA LEU A 73 -4.92 10.86 21.00
C LEU A 73 -6.05 9.91 20.59
N PRO A 74 -7.32 10.29 20.80
CA PRO A 74 -8.44 9.48 20.39
C PRO A 74 -8.48 9.35 18.87
N GLN A 75 -8.84 8.16 18.38
CA GLN A 75 -9.00 7.97 16.94
C GLN A 75 -10.15 8.82 16.41
N LEU A 76 -10.07 9.22 15.13
CA LEU A 76 -11.13 10.02 14.49
C LEU A 76 -12.50 9.33 14.60
N GLN A 77 -12.54 7.99 14.50
CA GLN A 77 -13.76 7.20 14.66
C GLN A 77 -14.34 7.31 16.08
N GLU A 78 -13.50 7.31 17.11
CA GLU A 78 -13.92 7.45 18.51
C GLU A 78 -14.47 8.84 18.79
N ILE A 79 -13.81 9.89 18.27
CA ILE A 79 -14.30 11.27 18.37
C ILE A 79 -15.67 11.38 17.70
N TYR A 80 -15.83 10.80 16.51
CA TYR A 80 -17.09 10.81 15.77
C TYR A 80 -18.21 10.08 16.55
N ARG A 81 -17.93 8.87 17.06
CA ARG A 81 -18.87 8.10 17.88
C ARG A 81 -19.27 8.85 19.14
N SER A 82 -18.31 9.38 19.89
CA SER A 82 -18.57 10.16 21.11
C SER A 82 -19.46 11.38 20.84
N ARG A 83 -19.24 12.08 19.71
CA ARG A 83 -20.09 13.20 19.29
C ARG A 83 -21.51 12.75 18.94
N LEU A 84 -21.65 11.64 18.21
CA LEU A 84 -22.96 11.08 17.88
C LEU A 84 -23.72 10.64 19.12
N GLU A 85 -23.06 9.95 20.06
CA GLU A 85 -23.64 9.52 21.32
C GLU A 85 -24.12 10.72 22.15
N LYS A 86 -23.27 11.74 22.32
CA LYS A 86 -23.66 12.98 23.00
C LYS A 86 -24.85 13.66 22.32
N LYS A 87 -24.87 13.71 20.99
CA LYS A 87 -25.97 14.30 20.24
C LYS A 87 -27.27 13.50 20.43
N ALA A 88 -27.22 12.18 20.31
CA ALA A 88 -28.38 11.32 20.54
C ALA A 88 -28.91 11.45 21.97
N LEU A 89 -28.02 11.49 22.97
CA LEU A 89 -28.39 11.72 24.37
C LEU A 89 -29.03 13.09 24.59
N ASN A 90 -28.52 14.13 23.93
CA ASN A 90 -29.11 15.47 24.04
C ASN A 90 -30.52 15.51 23.42
N ILE A 91 -30.71 14.89 22.25
CA ILE A 91 -32.02 14.76 21.61
C ILE A 91 -32.98 13.95 22.49
N TYR A 92 -32.48 12.88 23.10
CA TYR A 92 -33.28 12.07 24.02
C TYR A 92 -33.67 12.84 25.28
N LYS A 93 -32.79 13.69 25.83
CA LYS A 93 -33.09 14.50 27.02
C LYS A 93 -34.02 15.66 26.73
N ASP A 94 -33.94 16.25 25.54
CA ASP A 94 -34.74 17.40 25.14
C ASP A 94 -36.07 16.97 24.51
N ARG A 95 -37.15 17.03 25.29
CA ARG A 95 -38.51 16.68 24.84
C ARG A 95 -39.07 17.65 23.79
N SER A 96 -38.54 18.87 23.71
CA SER A 96 -38.96 19.87 22.72
C SER A 96 -38.24 19.69 21.39
N HIS A 97 -37.23 18.82 21.33
CA HIS A 97 -36.46 18.60 20.11
C HIS A 97 -37.30 17.85 19.06
N PRO A 98 -37.31 18.29 17.79
CA PRO A 98 -38.13 17.65 16.74
C PRO A 98 -37.76 16.18 16.48
N GLY A 99 -36.51 15.81 16.74
CA GLY A 99 -36.03 14.42 16.66
C GLY A 99 -36.27 13.56 17.91
N HIS A 100 -36.90 14.07 18.98
CA HIS A 100 -37.07 13.35 20.25
C HIS A 100 -37.85 12.03 20.06
N GLY A 101 -38.91 12.06 19.26
CA GLY A 101 -39.74 10.88 18.95
C GLY A 101 -38.98 9.73 18.30
N LEU A 102 -37.87 10.03 17.62
CA LEU A 102 -37.01 9.03 16.96
C LEU A 102 -36.16 8.21 17.96
N PHE A 103 -36.08 8.66 19.22
CA PHE A 103 -35.30 8.03 20.28
C PHE A 103 -36.19 7.57 21.43
N THR A 104 -37.34 6.97 21.11
CA THR A 104 -38.24 6.44 22.14
C THR A 104 -37.71 5.11 22.66
N ALA A 105 -37.52 5.00 23.97
CA ALA A 105 -37.09 3.77 24.62
C ALA A 105 -38.21 2.73 24.53
N LEU A 106 -37.90 1.52 24.04
CA LEU A 106 -38.87 0.42 24.08
C LEU A 106 -39.14 0.02 25.54
N PRO A 107 -40.26 -0.66 25.83
CA PRO A 107 -40.58 -1.18 27.17
C PRO A 107 -39.46 -2.05 27.78
N SER A 108 -38.62 -2.66 26.94
CA SER A 108 -37.43 -3.41 27.36
C SER A 108 -36.29 -2.55 27.96
N GLY A 109 -36.37 -1.22 27.86
CA GLY A 109 -35.43 -0.25 28.45
C GLY A 109 -34.03 -0.20 27.84
N LYS A 110 -33.67 -1.13 26.95
CA LYS A 110 -32.30 -1.31 26.43
C LYS A 110 -32.12 -0.96 24.96
N ARG A 111 -33.22 -0.64 24.27
CA ARG A 111 -33.25 -0.39 22.82
C ARG A 111 -34.10 0.83 22.53
N PHE A 112 -33.71 1.59 21.51
CA PHE A 112 -34.46 2.72 20.97
C PHE A 112 -34.99 2.32 19.59
N ILE A 113 -36.25 2.64 19.30
CA ILE A 113 -36.81 2.50 17.95
C ILE A 113 -37.00 3.88 17.33
N HIS A 114 -36.71 3.95 16.04
CA HIS A 114 -37.20 5.01 15.18
C HIS A 114 -38.72 4.86 15.11
N CYS A 115 -39.46 5.67 15.85
CA CYS A 115 -40.90 5.74 15.71
C CYS A 115 -41.21 6.50 14.43
N ASP A 116 -41.56 5.79 13.35
CA ASP A 116 -42.18 6.39 12.17
C ASP A 116 -43.54 6.95 12.62
N THR A 117 -43.61 8.27 12.83
CA THR A 117 -44.90 8.96 13.04
C THR A 117 -45.72 8.81 11.75
N SER A 118 -46.73 7.92 11.79
CA SER A 118 -47.83 7.85 10.81
C SER A 118 -48.82 8.98 11.03
#